data_AF-A0AA40BAF0-F1
#
_entry.id   AF-A0AA40BAF0-F1
#
_cell.length_a   1.000
_cell.length_b   1.000
_cell.length_c   1.000
_cell.angle_alpha   90.00
_cell.angle_beta   90.00
_cell.angle_gamma   90.00
#
_symmetry.space_group_name_H-M   'P 1'
#
loop_
_entity.id
_entity.type
_entity.pdbx_description
1 polymer ?
#
loop_
_entity_poly.entity_id
_entity_poly.type
_entity_poly.pdbx_seq_one_letter_code
_entity_poly.pdbx_strand_id
1 'polypeptide(L)'
;MKNMFGLLRLAAALWPAVVSSYALTDTLQDADPAQSGYLPNHNMDPNVVGSSSFGVLWSQTMTNGQENWFAKPLVNTMDGAEMVITASNMNNVRIHSAKNGTLLASRQLTPPSLRSDLGCADIPNFIGVTGTPIIDPATNIIYMFAKAYRGGAPSGGLANGTYQMYALQLPALQDVPGFPIMMDGNRADNNLSRYFIGGAVLQRPACVGITKRRDPSCVWWSLRPVQLYWICRSYQQSTWCWVLVLSGKLGTLF
;
A
#
# COMPACT_ATOMS: atom_id res chain seq x y z
N MET A 1 10.65 -58.40 -8.76
CA MET A 1 9.79 -57.29 -8.27
C MET A 1 10.59 -56.35 -7.35
N LYS A 2 11.52 -55.53 -7.86
CA LYS A 2 12.27 -54.54 -7.03
C LYS A 2 12.60 -53.21 -7.71
N ASN A 3 12.21 -52.97 -8.97
CA ASN A 3 12.72 -51.82 -9.73
C ASN A 3 11.63 -50.85 -10.22
N MET A 4 10.44 -50.82 -9.61
CA MET A 4 9.31 -49.98 -10.07
C MET A 4 8.98 -48.80 -9.15
N PHE A 5 9.85 -48.47 -8.19
CA PHE A 5 9.69 -47.30 -7.29
C PHE A 5 10.67 -46.15 -7.58
N GLY A 6 11.65 -46.35 -8.48
CA GLY A 6 12.65 -45.32 -8.81
C GLY A 6 12.16 -44.27 -9.82
N LEU A 7 11.26 -44.65 -10.72
CA LEU A 7 10.78 -43.78 -11.81
C LEU A 7 9.72 -42.76 -11.36
N LEU A 8 9.07 -42.96 -10.21
CA LEU A 8 8.05 -42.02 -9.71
C LEU A 8 8.67 -40.78 -9.03
N ARG A 9 9.96 -40.81 -8.66
CA ARG A 9 10.62 -39.70 -7.93
C ARG A 9 11.21 -38.62 -8.83
N LEU A 10 11.41 -38.89 -10.13
CA LEU A 10 11.90 -37.86 -11.08
C LEU A 10 10.77 -37.02 -11.71
N ALA A 11 9.52 -37.50 -11.71
CA ALA A 11 8.41 -36.77 -12.31
C ALA A 11 7.94 -35.55 -11.48
N ALA A 12 8.25 -35.51 -10.18
CA ALA A 12 7.87 -34.39 -9.30
C ALA A 12 8.75 -33.14 -9.46
N ALA A 13 9.87 -33.22 -10.17
CA ALA A 13 10.80 -32.10 -10.38
C ALA A 13 10.50 -31.25 -11.63
N LEU A 14 9.52 -31.66 -12.43
CA LEU A 14 9.12 -31.01 -13.69
C LEU A 14 7.72 -30.37 -13.60
N TRP A 15 7.15 -30.21 -12.40
CA TRP A 15 6.04 -29.29 -12.27
C TRP A 15 6.58 -27.90 -12.60
N PRO A 16 6.10 -27.22 -13.67
CA PRO A 16 6.39 -25.81 -13.83
C PRO A 16 5.94 -25.16 -12.53
N ALA A 17 6.88 -24.60 -11.78
CA ALA A 17 6.53 -23.65 -10.75
C ALA A 17 5.66 -22.63 -11.49
N VAL A 18 4.39 -22.54 -11.10
CA VAL A 18 3.51 -21.50 -11.61
C VAL A 18 4.10 -20.22 -11.04
N VAL A 19 5.02 -19.63 -11.78
CA VAL A 19 5.57 -18.32 -11.47
C VAL A 19 4.45 -17.38 -11.84
N SER A 20 3.68 -16.93 -10.84
CA SER A 20 2.83 -15.77 -11.00
C SER A 20 3.74 -14.59 -11.34
N SER A 21 3.89 -14.34 -12.63
CA SER A 21 4.47 -13.12 -13.16
C SER A 21 3.38 -12.08 -13.18
N TYR A 22 3.64 -10.92 -12.60
CA TYR A 22 2.78 -9.76 -12.74
C TYR A 22 2.76 -9.33 -14.21
N ALA A 23 1.70 -8.63 -14.59
CA ALA A 23 1.66 -8.05 -15.92
C ALA A 23 2.76 -6.99 -16.02
N LEU A 24 3.35 -6.86 -17.20
CA LEU A 24 4.38 -5.86 -17.45
C LEU A 24 3.87 -4.41 -17.23
N THR A 25 2.55 -4.21 -17.13
CA THR A 25 1.91 -2.91 -16.90
C THR A 25 1.50 -2.67 -15.44
N ASP A 26 1.69 -3.65 -14.55
CA ASP A 26 1.29 -3.51 -13.16
C ASP A 26 2.14 -2.44 -12.44
N THR A 27 1.46 -1.59 -11.68
CA THR A 27 2.06 -0.54 -10.84
C THR A 27 1.65 -0.81 -9.39
N LEU A 28 2.43 -1.67 -8.74
CA LEU A 28 2.11 -2.21 -7.40
C LEU A 28 2.46 -1.26 -6.26
N GLN A 29 3.21 -0.19 -6.55
CA GLN A 29 3.63 0.85 -5.61
C GLN A 29 3.82 2.16 -6.39
N ASP A 30 4.35 3.20 -5.73
CA ASP A 30 4.65 4.48 -6.37
C ASP A 30 5.82 4.39 -7.38
N ALA A 31 5.50 3.88 -8.59
CA ALA A 31 6.40 3.62 -9.72
C ALA A 31 7.53 2.62 -9.46
N ASP A 32 8.46 2.94 -8.56
CA ASP A 32 9.69 2.19 -8.31
C ASP A 32 10.14 2.33 -6.84
N PRO A 33 11.04 1.48 -6.33
CA PRO A 33 11.46 1.55 -4.93
C PRO A 33 12.14 2.86 -4.52
N ALA A 34 12.70 3.64 -5.45
CA ALA A 34 13.25 4.97 -5.15
C ALA A 34 12.20 6.08 -5.29
N GLN A 35 10.97 5.75 -5.71
CA GLN A 35 9.86 6.69 -5.98
C GLN A 35 10.24 7.80 -6.96
N SER A 36 11.04 7.48 -7.98
CA SER A 36 11.49 8.43 -9.00
C SER A 36 10.37 8.84 -9.96
N GLY A 37 9.31 8.03 -10.06
CA GLY A 37 8.25 8.20 -11.05
C GLY A 37 8.65 7.71 -12.45
N TYR A 38 9.81 7.07 -12.60
CA TYR A 38 10.27 6.52 -13.87
C TYR A 38 9.77 5.09 -14.10
N LEU A 39 9.07 4.88 -15.21
CA LEU A 39 8.53 3.58 -15.63
C LEU A 39 9.16 3.16 -16.97
N PRO A 40 10.19 2.30 -16.98
CA PRO A 40 10.96 1.96 -18.19
C PRO A 40 10.18 1.14 -19.23
N ASN A 41 9.01 0.64 -18.85
CA ASN A 41 8.10 -0.21 -19.61
C ASN A 41 6.81 0.52 -20.04
N HIS A 42 6.66 1.80 -19.73
CA HIS A 42 5.50 2.64 -20.07
C HIS A 42 5.88 3.71 -21.11
N ASN A 43 6.58 3.31 -22.17
CA ASN A 43 7.05 4.23 -23.19
C ASN A 43 5.88 4.81 -23.98
N MET A 44 5.74 6.13 -23.94
CA MET A 44 4.81 6.88 -24.77
C MET A 44 5.57 7.56 -25.91
N ASP A 45 5.27 7.18 -27.16
CA ASP A 45 5.82 7.86 -28.34
C ASP A 45 5.16 9.25 -28.47
N PRO A 46 5.91 10.35 -28.55
CA PRO A 46 5.36 11.70 -28.72
C PRO A 46 4.43 11.84 -29.93
N ASN A 47 4.69 11.10 -31.02
CA ASN A 47 3.85 11.11 -32.21
C ASN A 47 2.49 10.45 -31.93
N VAL A 48 2.45 9.41 -31.08
CA VAL A 48 1.20 8.77 -30.67
C VAL A 48 0.43 9.70 -29.73
N VAL A 49 1.09 10.29 -28.73
CA VAL A 49 0.47 11.23 -27.77
C VAL A 49 -0.10 12.47 -28.46
N GLY A 50 0.57 12.96 -29.52
CA GLY A 50 0.10 14.09 -30.33
C GLY A 50 -0.94 13.73 -31.39
N SER A 51 -1.26 12.45 -31.57
CA SER A 51 -2.22 11.98 -32.58
C SER A 51 -3.64 11.90 -32.04
N SER A 52 -4.60 11.75 -32.95
CA SER A 52 -6.01 11.48 -32.62
C SER A 52 -6.26 10.09 -31.99
N SER A 53 -5.25 9.21 -31.95
CA SER A 53 -5.37 7.89 -31.34
C SER A 53 -5.18 7.90 -29.82
N PHE A 54 -4.59 8.97 -29.27
CA PHE A 54 -4.46 9.15 -27.83
C PHE A 54 -5.65 9.92 -27.27
N GLY A 55 -6.31 9.37 -26.24
CA GLY A 55 -7.50 9.96 -25.68
C GLY A 55 -7.99 9.28 -24.41
N VAL A 56 -9.09 9.80 -23.87
CA VAL A 56 -9.73 9.27 -22.65
C VAL A 56 -10.53 8.01 -23.01
N LEU A 57 -10.15 6.86 -22.44
CA LEU A 57 -10.90 5.61 -22.61
C LEU A 57 -12.18 5.57 -21.79
N TRP A 58 -12.09 6.04 -20.55
CA TRP A 58 -13.23 6.16 -19.64
C TRP A 58 -12.95 7.25 -18.61
N SER A 59 -14.01 7.80 -18.04
CA SER A 59 -13.96 8.75 -16.93
C SER A 59 -15.08 8.41 -15.94
N GLN A 60 -14.85 8.74 -14.67
CA GLN A 60 -15.85 8.54 -13.63
C GLN A 60 -15.99 9.78 -12.78
N THR A 61 -17.20 10.28 -12.66
CA THR A 61 -17.54 11.41 -11.80
C THR A 61 -17.93 10.90 -10.42
N MET A 62 -17.38 11.54 -9.39
CA MET A 62 -17.62 11.18 -8.00
C MET A 62 -18.74 12.04 -7.46
N THR A 63 -19.68 11.43 -6.74
CA THR A 63 -20.88 12.13 -6.24
C THR A 63 -20.56 13.08 -5.09
N ASN A 64 -19.48 12.83 -4.35
CA ASN A 64 -19.02 13.68 -3.28
C ASN A 64 -17.89 14.61 -3.76
N GLY A 65 -18.19 15.89 -3.94
CA GLY A 65 -17.22 16.90 -4.36
C GLY A 65 -16.15 17.25 -3.31
N GLN A 66 -16.22 16.70 -2.09
CA GLN A 66 -15.20 16.86 -1.06
C GLN A 66 -14.18 15.72 -1.04
N GLU A 67 -14.45 14.65 -1.81
CA GLU A 67 -13.56 13.51 -1.95
C GLU A 67 -12.44 13.82 -2.94
N ASN A 68 -11.19 13.64 -2.51
CA ASN A 68 -9.99 13.91 -3.27
C ASN A 68 -9.01 12.74 -3.17
N TRP A 69 -8.23 12.54 -4.23
CA TRP A 69 -7.20 11.51 -4.31
C TRP A 69 -5.82 12.16 -4.22
N PHE A 70 -5.13 11.93 -3.10
CA PHE A 70 -3.73 12.30 -2.94
C PHE A 70 -2.79 11.11 -3.15
N ALA A 71 -3.29 9.90 -2.86
CA ALA A 71 -2.62 8.67 -3.23
C ALA A 71 -2.68 8.47 -4.74
N LYS A 72 -1.57 8.03 -5.33
CA LYS A 72 -1.56 7.64 -6.74
C LYS A 72 -2.36 6.34 -6.90
N PRO A 73 -3.08 6.16 -8.02
CA PRO A 73 -3.73 4.90 -8.33
C PRO A 73 -2.68 3.80 -8.54
N LEU A 74 -3.04 2.57 -8.20
CA LEU A 74 -2.25 1.38 -8.49
C LEU A 74 -2.94 0.54 -9.55
N VAL A 75 -2.15 -0.16 -10.36
CA VAL A 75 -2.63 -1.13 -11.35
C VAL A 75 -2.16 -2.52 -10.94
N ASN A 76 -3.09 -3.47 -10.90
CA ASN A 76 -2.78 -4.86 -10.58
C ASN A 76 -3.62 -5.80 -11.44
N THR A 77 -2.96 -6.81 -12.02
CA THR A 77 -3.60 -7.82 -12.85
C THR A 77 -3.81 -9.09 -12.03
N MET A 78 -5.07 -9.54 -11.95
CA MET A 78 -5.45 -10.76 -11.25
C MET A 78 -6.34 -11.61 -12.15
N ASP A 79 -6.03 -12.91 -12.27
CA ASP A 79 -6.79 -13.86 -13.10
C ASP A 79 -7.01 -13.38 -14.55
N GLY A 80 -6.03 -12.65 -15.10
CA GLY A 80 -6.06 -12.09 -16.46
C GLY A 80 -6.88 -10.80 -16.60
N ALA A 81 -7.42 -10.25 -15.52
CA ALA A 81 -8.15 -8.98 -15.49
C ALA A 81 -7.31 -7.88 -14.82
N GLU A 82 -7.06 -6.80 -15.55
CA GLU A 82 -6.36 -5.62 -15.04
C GLU A 82 -7.33 -4.71 -14.28
N MET A 83 -6.92 -4.28 -13.09
CA MET A 83 -7.72 -3.47 -12.19
C MET A 83 -6.99 -2.18 -11.80
N VAL A 84 -7.73 -1.09 -11.68
CA VAL A 84 -7.27 0.18 -11.13
C VAL A 84 -7.78 0.32 -9.71
N ILE A 85 -6.87 0.45 -8.75
CA ILE A 85 -7.17 0.56 -7.33
C ILE A 85 -6.89 2.00 -6.88
N THR A 86 -7.87 2.63 -6.24
CA THR A 86 -7.75 4.00 -5.74
C THR A 86 -8.08 4.06 -4.25
N ALA A 87 -7.43 4.98 -3.54
CA ALA A 87 -7.72 5.30 -2.15
C ALA A 87 -7.79 6.82 -1.96
N SER A 88 -8.81 7.31 -1.26
CA SER A 88 -9.08 8.74 -1.14
C SER A 88 -8.86 9.30 0.27
N ASN A 89 -8.87 10.63 0.37
CA ASN A 89 -8.83 11.36 1.64
C ASN A 89 -10.06 11.09 2.53
N MET A 90 -11.11 10.45 2.00
CA MET A 90 -12.29 10.02 2.74
C MET A 90 -12.24 8.56 3.21
N ASN A 91 -11.06 7.92 3.09
CA ASN A 91 -10.85 6.50 3.40
C ASN A 91 -11.70 5.55 2.56
N ASN A 92 -12.13 5.97 1.36
CA ASN A 92 -12.74 5.06 0.40
C ASN A 92 -11.66 4.39 -0.42
N VAL A 93 -11.67 3.06 -0.43
CA VAL A 93 -10.87 2.23 -1.32
C VAL A 93 -11.78 1.66 -2.38
N ARG A 94 -11.42 1.83 -3.65
CA ARG A 94 -12.22 1.38 -4.79
C ARG A 94 -11.37 0.61 -5.77
N ILE A 95 -11.97 -0.41 -6.39
CA ILE A 95 -11.39 -1.19 -7.46
C ILE A 95 -12.27 -1.01 -8.69
N HIS A 96 -11.65 -0.60 -9.79
CA HIS A 96 -12.28 -0.42 -11.08
C HIS A 96 -11.67 -1.38 -12.11
N SER A 97 -12.46 -1.83 -13.06
CA SER A 97 -11.95 -2.50 -14.26
C SER A 97 -11.11 -1.52 -15.08
N ALA A 98 -9.84 -1.84 -15.36
CA ALA A 98 -8.97 -0.97 -16.15
C ALA A 98 -9.48 -0.77 -17.58
N LYS A 99 -10.21 -1.75 -18.12
CA LYS A 99 -10.75 -1.72 -19.49
C LYS A 99 -11.83 -0.67 -19.72
N ASN A 100 -12.69 -0.42 -18.73
CA ASN A 100 -13.91 0.38 -18.93
C ASN A 100 -14.35 1.20 -17.71
N GLY A 101 -13.58 1.22 -16.62
CA GLY A 101 -13.88 2.00 -15.42
C GLY A 101 -15.01 1.43 -14.54
N THR A 102 -15.57 0.27 -14.86
CA THR A 102 -16.66 -0.34 -14.07
C THR A 102 -16.20 -0.55 -12.63
N LEU A 103 -16.96 -0.06 -11.65
CA LEU A 103 -16.69 -0.29 -10.24
C LEU A 103 -16.92 -1.77 -9.89
N LEU A 104 -15.86 -2.46 -9.48
CA LEU A 104 -15.86 -3.87 -9.11
C LEU A 104 -16.07 -4.07 -7.61
N ALA A 105 -15.40 -3.24 -6.80
CA ALA A 105 -15.50 -3.27 -5.35
C ALA A 105 -15.29 -1.87 -4.78
N SER A 106 -15.95 -1.57 -3.67
CA SER A 106 -15.79 -0.32 -2.93
C SER A 106 -15.96 -0.59 -1.44
N ARG A 107 -15.09 0.00 -0.63
CA ARG A 107 -15.19 -0.03 0.83
C ARG A 107 -14.74 1.31 1.40
N GLN A 108 -15.58 1.90 2.24
CA GLN A 108 -15.09 2.90 3.18
C GLN A 108 -14.47 2.18 4.37
N LEU A 109 -13.23 2.52 4.72
CA LEU A 109 -12.61 2.04 5.96
C LEU A 109 -13.23 2.77 7.16
N THR A 110 -12.48 3.01 8.23
CA THR A 110 -12.96 3.89 9.30
C THR A 110 -13.20 5.32 8.78
N PRO A 111 -14.17 6.06 9.34
CA PRO A 111 -14.38 7.46 9.01
C PRO A 111 -13.09 8.28 9.03
N PRO A 112 -12.84 9.14 8.03
CA PRO A 112 -11.63 9.95 7.95
C PRO A 112 -11.60 11.00 9.07
N SER A 113 -10.40 11.48 9.40
CA SER A 113 -10.27 12.63 10.30
C SER A 113 -10.76 13.91 9.63
N LEU A 114 -11.30 14.82 10.43
CA LEU A 114 -11.77 16.13 9.96
C LEU A 114 -10.63 17.13 9.93
N ARG A 115 -10.57 17.93 8.86
CA ARG A 115 -9.69 19.10 8.74
C ARG A 115 -9.91 20.10 9.88
N SER A 116 -11.16 20.29 10.29
CA SER A 116 -11.59 21.25 11.34
C SER A 116 -11.00 20.93 12.71
N ASP A 117 -10.71 19.65 12.97
CA ASP A 117 -10.16 19.18 14.25
C ASP A 117 -8.63 19.40 14.34
N LEU A 118 -8.03 19.84 13.24
CA LEU A 118 -6.61 20.11 13.10
C LEU A 118 -6.40 21.63 12.88
N GLY A 119 -5.27 22.17 13.34
CA GLY A 119 -4.94 23.60 13.20
C GLY A 119 -4.15 24.01 11.94
N CYS A 120 -3.88 23.12 10.98
CA CYS A 120 -3.24 23.42 9.68
C CYS A 120 -4.26 23.73 8.55
N ALA A 121 -3.89 23.77 7.26
CA ALA A 121 -4.86 23.97 6.17
C ALA A 121 -4.51 23.21 4.88
N ASP A 122 -3.50 22.33 4.92
CA ASP A 122 -2.91 21.68 3.75
C ASP A 122 -3.90 20.80 2.97
N ILE A 123 -4.71 20.00 3.67
CA ILE A 123 -5.67 19.07 3.06
C ILE A 123 -7.10 19.48 3.43
N PRO A 124 -7.96 19.84 2.47
CA PRO A 124 -9.31 20.33 2.77
C PRO A 124 -10.25 19.21 3.24
N ASN A 125 -11.25 19.58 4.06
CA ASN A 125 -12.39 18.78 4.52
C ASN A 125 -12.02 17.53 5.35
N PHE A 126 -11.42 16.51 4.70
CA PHE A 126 -11.18 15.19 5.25
C PHE A 126 -9.73 14.75 5.05
N ILE A 127 -9.20 14.04 6.04
CA ILE A 127 -7.84 13.53 6.06
C ILE A 127 -7.92 12.03 6.36
N GLY A 128 -7.63 11.24 5.34
CA GLY A 128 -7.70 9.79 5.35
C GLY A 128 -6.46 9.19 4.72
N VAL A 129 -6.63 8.34 3.71
CA VAL A 129 -5.52 7.84 2.90
C VAL A 129 -4.97 8.97 2.05
N THR A 130 -3.69 9.27 2.27
CA THR A 130 -3.00 10.41 1.65
C THR A 130 -1.67 10.06 1.01
N GLY A 131 -1.09 8.91 1.38
CA GLY A 131 0.09 8.33 0.74
C GLY A 131 -0.31 7.13 -0.13
N THR A 132 0.47 6.88 -1.19
CA THR A 132 0.23 5.80 -2.13
C THR A 132 0.35 4.43 -1.43
N PRO A 133 -0.66 3.55 -1.56
CA PRO A 133 -0.59 2.17 -1.08
C PRO A 133 0.53 1.36 -1.75
N ILE A 134 0.73 0.14 -1.25
CA ILE A 134 1.55 -0.89 -1.91
C ILE A 134 0.79 -2.20 -1.97
N ILE A 135 0.98 -2.98 -3.03
CA ILE A 135 0.42 -4.32 -3.17
C ILE A 135 1.55 -5.32 -2.98
N ASP A 136 1.40 -6.26 -2.04
CA ASP A 136 2.19 -7.47 -2.02
C ASP A 136 1.61 -8.42 -3.05
N PRO A 137 2.35 -8.66 -4.12
CA PRO A 137 1.75 -9.29 -5.28
C PRO A 137 1.79 -10.84 -5.13
N ALA A 138 2.55 -11.36 -4.15
CA ALA A 138 2.55 -12.78 -3.81
C ALA A 138 1.33 -13.21 -2.99
N THR A 139 0.72 -12.27 -2.25
CA THR A 139 -0.43 -12.52 -1.38
C THR A 139 -1.68 -11.78 -1.83
N ASN A 140 -1.55 -10.88 -2.82
CA ASN A 140 -2.59 -9.97 -3.27
C ASN A 140 -3.16 -9.12 -2.14
N ILE A 141 -2.31 -8.69 -1.21
CA ILE A 141 -2.67 -7.83 -0.10
C ILE A 141 -2.24 -6.41 -0.42
N ILE A 142 -3.17 -5.46 -0.32
CA ILE A 142 -2.85 -4.04 -0.40
C ILE A 142 -2.66 -3.46 1.00
N TYR A 143 -1.53 -2.78 1.21
CA TYR A 143 -1.18 -2.10 2.45
C TYR A 143 -1.26 -0.60 2.27
N MET A 144 -1.84 0.10 3.24
CA MET A 144 -1.97 1.55 3.21
C MET A 144 -2.10 2.14 4.61
N PHE A 145 -1.88 3.43 4.71
CA PHE A 145 -2.13 4.18 5.94
C PHE A 145 -3.36 5.06 5.81
N ALA A 146 -4.22 5.01 6.82
CA ALA A 146 -5.42 5.84 6.93
C ALA A 146 -5.44 6.58 8.26
N LYS A 147 -5.79 7.87 8.21
CA LYS A 147 -6.08 8.66 9.41
C LYS A 147 -7.57 8.59 9.73
N ALA A 148 -7.88 8.44 11.01
CA ALA A 148 -9.24 8.25 11.51
C ALA A 148 -9.32 8.62 12.98
N TYR A 149 -10.46 8.39 13.63
CA TYR A 149 -10.59 8.52 15.08
C TYR A 149 -10.61 7.16 15.79
N ARG A 150 -10.18 7.15 17.06
CA ARG A 150 -10.25 5.98 17.93
C ARG A 150 -11.69 5.45 17.97
N GLY A 151 -11.85 4.13 17.83
CA GLY A 151 -13.16 3.47 17.80
C GLY A 151 -13.99 3.75 16.55
N GLY A 152 -13.42 4.38 15.50
CA GLY A 152 -14.15 4.69 14.27
C GLY A 152 -15.18 5.79 14.43
N ALA A 153 -15.01 6.68 15.41
CA ALA A 153 -15.90 7.81 15.60
C ALA A 153 -15.90 8.76 14.37
N PRO A 154 -17.02 9.44 14.05
CA PRO A 154 -17.08 10.38 12.93
C PRO A 154 -16.36 11.70 13.22
N SER A 155 -16.11 12.01 14.49
CA SER A 155 -15.31 13.13 14.97
C SER A 155 -14.66 12.75 16.30
N GLY A 156 -13.61 13.49 16.71
CA GLY A 156 -12.91 13.15 17.95
C GLY A 156 -11.82 14.11 18.39
N GLY A 157 -11.56 15.18 17.63
CA GLY A 157 -10.49 16.11 17.94
C GLY A 157 -9.09 15.50 17.81
N LEU A 158 -8.08 16.33 18.10
CA LEU A 158 -6.67 15.92 18.05
C LEU A 158 -6.36 14.73 18.97
N ALA A 159 -6.95 14.71 20.17
CA ALA A 159 -6.64 13.72 21.20
C ALA A 159 -7.13 12.30 20.85
N ASN A 160 -8.20 12.18 20.06
CA ASN A 160 -8.72 10.89 19.62
C ASN A 160 -8.33 10.57 18.17
N GLY A 161 -7.56 11.44 17.50
CA GLY A 161 -7.05 11.16 16.17
C GLY A 161 -6.04 10.00 16.20
N THR A 162 -6.15 9.12 15.22
CA THR A 162 -5.36 7.90 15.10
C THR A 162 -4.80 7.76 13.70
N TYR A 163 -3.69 7.05 13.60
CA TYR A 163 -3.13 6.63 12.34
C TYR A 163 -3.09 5.11 12.31
N GLN A 164 -3.66 4.51 11.28
CA GLN A 164 -3.90 3.08 11.20
C GLN A 164 -3.25 2.54 9.93
N MET A 165 -2.53 1.44 10.06
CA MET A 165 -2.09 0.67 8.92
C MET A 165 -3.15 -0.37 8.60
N TYR A 166 -3.63 -0.38 7.36
CA TYR A 166 -4.54 -1.38 6.84
C TYR A 166 -3.78 -2.37 5.98
N ALA A 167 -4.28 -3.61 5.98
CA ALA A 167 -3.96 -4.63 5.01
C ALA A 167 -5.27 -5.24 4.53
N LEU A 168 -5.56 -5.11 3.24
CA LEU A 168 -6.80 -5.58 2.64
C LEU A 168 -6.53 -6.66 1.61
N GLN A 169 -7.30 -7.74 1.64
CA GLN A 169 -7.24 -8.77 0.62
C GLN A 169 -7.90 -8.28 -0.68
N LEU A 170 -7.16 -8.27 -1.78
CA LEU A 170 -7.72 -8.00 -3.10
C LEU A 170 -8.38 -9.27 -3.68
N PRO A 171 -9.49 -9.13 -4.44
CA PRO A 171 -10.23 -7.90 -4.72
C PRO A 171 -11.34 -7.60 -3.69
N ALA A 172 -11.53 -8.47 -2.70
CA ALA A 172 -12.68 -8.41 -1.79
C ALA A 172 -12.66 -7.23 -0.78
N LEU A 173 -11.51 -6.55 -0.66
CA LEU A 173 -11.25 -5.45 0.28
C LEU A 173 -11.54 -5.81 1.75
N GLN A 174 -11.40 -7.08 2.12
CA GLN A 174 -11.56 -7.55 3.50
C GLN A 174 -10.28 -7.34 4.29
N ASP A 175 -10.41 -7.04 5.59
CA ASP A 175 -9.25 -6.91 6.46
C ASP A 175 -8.51 -8.24 6.58
N VAL A 176 -7.19 -8.20 6.44
CA VAL A 176 -6.33 -9.35 6.73
C VAL A 176 -6.28 -9.53 8.26
N PRO A 177 -6.32 -10.77 8.78
CA PRO A 177 -6.23 -11.02 10.22
C PRO A 177 -5.03 -10.30 10.88
N GLY A 178 -5.30 -9.58 11.97
CA GLY A 178 -4.30 -8.75 12.66
C GLY A 178 -4.26 -7.28 12.22
N PHE A 179 -5.06 -6.90 11.21
CA PHE A 179 -5.24 -5.52 10.78
C PHE A 179 -6.66 -5.01 11.08
N PRO A 180 -6.87 -3.68 11.19
CA PRO A 180 -5.85 -2.63 11.13
C PRO A 180 -4.93 -2.60 12.36
N ILE A 181 -3.67 -2.18 12.15
CA ILE A 181 -2.70 -1.94 13.22
C ILE A 181 -2.76 -0.47 13.61
N MET A 182 -3.01 -0.22 14.90
CA MET A 182 -2.98 1.13 15.46
C MET A 182 -1.53 1.58 15.68
N MET A 183 -1.14 2.69 15.04
CA MET A 183 0.20 3.25 15.19
C MET A 183 0.32 4.21 16.37
N ASP A 184 -0.81 4.70 16.87
CA ASP A 184 -0.88 5.66 17.98
C ASP A 184 -0.29 5.09 19.28
N GLY A 185 0.52 5.88 19.96
CA GLY A 185 1.15 5.52 21.23
C GLY A 185 2.43 4.69 21.14
N ASN A 186 2.86 4.29 19.93
CA ASN A 186 4.14 3.59 19.76
C ASN A 186 5.32 4.50 20.08
N ARG A 187 6.27 4.01 20.88
CA ARG A 187 7.49 4.73 21.25
C ARG A 187 8.50 4.68 20.12
N ALA A 188 9.31 5.74 20.01
CA ALA A 188 10.42 5.73 19.08
C ALA A 188 11.55 4.84 19.60
N ASP A 189 12.10 3.98 18.74
CA ASP A 189 13.16 3.03 19.10
C ASP A 189 14.45 3.74 19.57
N ASN A 190 14.72 4.94 19.04
CA ASN A 190 15.91 5.73 19.35
C ASN A 190 15.73 6.65 20.58
N ASN A 191 14.50 6.88 21.04
CA ASN A 191 14.20 7.70 22.21
C ASN A 191 12.83 7.33 22.79
N LEU A 192 12.84 6.51 23.84
CA LEU A 192 11.63 6.02 24.48
C LEU A 192 10.78 7.12 25.13
N SER A 193 11.31 8.31 25.38
CA SER A 193 10.54 9.47 25.87
C SER A 193 9.69 10.13 24.77
N ARG A 194 9.91 9.78 23.50
CA ARG A 194 9.10 10.22 22.37
C ARG A 194 8.20 9.09 21.90
N TYR A 195 6.97 9.45 21.55
CA TYR A 195 5.97 8.52 21.04
C TYR A 195 5.17 9.17 19.93
N PHE A 196 4.63 8.34 19.06
CA PHE A 196 3.83 8.75 17.93
C PHE A 196 2.40 9.10 18.39
N ILE A 197 1.95 10.31 18.07
CA ILE A 197 0.58 10.79 18.33
C ILE A 197 -0.13 10.92 16.98
N GLY A 198 -0.97 9.95 16.65
CA GLY A 198 -1.62 9.85 15.34
C GLY A 198 -2.49 11.05 15.00
N GLY A 199 -3.12 11.66 16.00
CA GLY A 199 -3.90 12.88 15.81
C GLY A 199 -3.06 14.10 15.44
N ALA A 200 -1.89 14.27 16.07
CA ALA A 200 -1.02 15.43 15.87
C ALA A 200 -0.11 15.36 14.64
N VAL A 201 0.16 14.15 14.15
CA VAL A 201 1.13 13.94 13.06
C VAL A 201 0.41 13.49 11.78
N LEU A 202 0.89 13.94 10.64
CA LEU A 202 0.55 13.42 9.31
C LEU A 202 1.83 13.41 8.48
N GLN A 203 2.19 12.24 7.93
CA GLN A 203 3.46 12.08 7.20
C GLN A 203 3.30 11.68 5.74
N ARG A 204 2.06 11.56 5.24
CA ARG A 204 1.72 11.10 3.88
C ARG A 204 2.66 9.99 3.38
N PRO A 205 3.00 8.98 4.21
CA PRO A 205 3.99 7.98 3.84
C PRO A 205 3.44 7.13 2.69
N ALA A 206 4.21 7.05 1.62
CA ALA A 206 4.02 5.98 0.65
C ALA A 206 4.61 4.69 1.22
N CYS A 207 3.99 3.56 0.91
CA CYS A 207 4.57 2.28 1.24
C CYS A 207 5.52 1.85 0.12
N VAL A 208 6.74 1.44 0.47
CA VAL A 208 7.80 1.13 -0.51
C VAL A 208 8.48 -0.18 -0.14
N GLY A 209 8.65 -1.07 -1.13
CA GLY A 209 9.44 -2.27 -1.01
C GLY A 209 8.86 -3.35 -0.08
N ILE A 210 8.16 -4.33 -0.67
CA ILE A 210 7.83 -5.59 -0.01
C ILE A 210 8.80 -6.64 -0.52
N THR A 211 9.84 -6.96 0.26
CA THR A 211 10.79 -8.01 -0.09
C THR A 211 10.63 -9.20 0.86
N LYS A 212 10.13 -10.33 0.35
CA LYS A 212 10.32 -11.62 1.01
C LYS A 212 11.73 -12.09 0.69
N ARG A 213 12.66 -12.00 1.64
CA ARG A 213 13.96 -12.69 1.48
C ARG A 213 13.72 -14.18 1.29
N ARG A 214 14.08 -14.69 0.11
CA ARG A 214 14.24 -16.13 -0.14
C ARG A 214 15.67 -16.49 0.27
N ASP A 215 15.93 -16.59 1.57
CA ASP A 215 17.19 -17.13 2.10
C ASP A 215 16.93 -18.55 2.63
N PRO A 216 17.41 -19.61 1.95
CA PRO A 216 17.18 -20.99 2.37
C PRO A 216 17.89 -21.40 3.68
N SER A 217 18.68 -20.51 4.29
CA SER A 217 19.53 -20.85 5.45
C SER A 217 18.89 -20.63 6.83
N CYS A 218 17.70 -20.02 6.91
CA CYS A 218 17.03 -19.75 8.20
C CYS A 218 15.91 -20.76 8.48
N VAL A 219 16.25 -21.82 9.21
CA VAL A 219 15.32 -22.85 9.70
C VAL A 219 14.54 -22.30 10.90
N TRP A 220 13.22 -22.14 10.72
CA TRP A 220 12.15 -22.10 11.72
C TRP A 220 12.49 -21.64 13.15
N TRP A 221 12.15 -20.39 13.50
CA TRP A 221 11.52 -20.06 14.79
C TRP A 221 10.75 -18.73 14.68
N SER A 222 9.48 -18.78 15.10
CA SER A 222 8.58 -17.66 15.43
C SER A 222 7.83 -16.95 14.28
N LEU A 223 6.53 -17.26 14.26
CA LEU A 223 5.42 -16.57 13.59
C LEU A 223 5.40 -15.07 13.90
N ARG A 224 5.90 -14.21 13.00
CA ARG A 224 5.46 -12.80 12.88
C ARG A 224 5.61 -12.34 11.42
N PRO A 225 4.54 -12.11 10.67
CA PRO A 225 4.65 -11.32 9.46
C PRO A 225 4.72 -9.85 9.90
N VAL A 226 5.65 -9.08 9.35
CA VAL A 226 5.84 -7.63 9.57
C VAL A 226 6.67 -7.25 10.80
N GLN A 227 7.94 -6.89 10.57
CA GLN A 227 8.68 -5.96 11.43
C GLN A 227 8.63 -4.57 10.77
N LEU A 228 8.07 -3.59 11.47
CA LEU A 228 8.21 -2.18 11.10
C LEU A 228 9.56 -1.67 11.65
N TYR A 229 10.41 -1.15 10.77
CA TYR A 229 11.64 -0.45 11.18
C TYR A 229 11.46 1.06 11.06
N TRP A 230 11.74 1.78 12.16
CA TRP A 230 11.70 3.24 12.22
C TRP A 230 13.11 3.80 11.98
N ILE A 231 13.42 4.21 10.74
CA ILE A 231 14.69 4.90 10.46
C ILE A 231 14.45 6.40 10.59
N CYS A 232 15.04 7.00 11.62
CA CYS A 232 15.06 8.44 11.85
C CYS A 232 16.37 9.00 11.29
N ARG A 233 16.37 9.61 10.10
CA ARG A 233 17.55 10.33 9.57
C ARG A 233 17.29 11.83 9.64
N SER A 234 17.99 12.52 10.55
CA SER A 234 17.94 13.98 10.63
C SER A 234 18.79 14.60 9.52
N TYR A 235 18.21 15.47 8.69
CA TYR A 235 18.96 16.56 8.08
C TYR A 235 18.05 17.77 7.86
N GLN A 236 18.61 18.96 8.05
CA GLN A 236 17.93 20.23 8.32
C GLN A 236 16.79 20.61 7.36
N GLN A 237 15.77 21.26 7.96
CA GLN A 237 14.52 21.86 7.43
C GLN A 237 13.27 21.01 7.65
N SER A 238 12.65 21.16 8.83
CA SER A 238 11.23 21.05 9.21
C SER A 238 10.28 19.97 8.61
N THR A 239 10.72 19.09 7.73
CA THR A 239 9.96 17.99 7.14
C THR A 239 10.60 16.68 7.60
N TRP A 240 9.92 16.02 8.52
CA TRP A 240 10.31 14.69 8.94
C TRP A 240 9.83 13.69 7.87
N CYS A 241 10.75 13.18 7.05
CA CYS A 241 10.45 12.10 6.10
C CYS A 241 10.70 10.75 6.80
N TRP A 242 9.66 9.92 6.86
CA TRP A 242 9.73 8.59 7.46
C TRP A 242 9.51 7.55 6.38
N VAL A 243 10.55 6.74 6.14
CA VAL A 243 10.48 5.62 5.21
C VAL A 243 10.17 4.38 6.01
N LEU A 244 9.01 3.77 5.75
CA LEU A 244 8.71 2.44 6.27
C LEU A 244 9.31 1.40 5.34
N VAL A 245 10.32 0.68 5.83
CA VAL A 245 10.83 -0.52 5.17
C VAL A 245 10.20 -1.74 5.84
N LEU A 246 9.39 -2.48 5.09
CA LEU A 246 8.89 -3.79 5.50
C LEU A 246 10.00 -4.82 5.27
N SER A 247 10.91 -4.95 6.23
CA SER A 247 12.06 -5.88 6.16
C SER A 247 12.08 -6.85 7.34
N GLY A 248 12.25 -8.13 7.05
CA GLY A 248 12.73 -9.11 8.03
C GLY A 248 14.24 -8.97 8.17
N LYS A 249 14.68 -8.34 9.27
CA LYS A 249 16.06 -8.17 9.79
C LYS A 249 17.22 -7.99 8.78
N LEU A 250 17.95 -6.90 8.97
CA LEU A 250 19.41 -6.89 8.76
C LEU A 250 20.07 -6.11 9.90
N GLY A 251 20.97 -6.80 10.61
CA GLY A 251 21.88 -6.18 11.56
C GLY A 251 23.07 -5.52 10.87
N THR A 252 23.60 -4.50 11.55
CA THR A 252 24.97 -3.94 11.50
C THR A 252 25.63 -3.74 10.14
N LEU A 253 25.75 -2.46 9.75
CA LEU A 253 27.01 -1.86 9.27
C LEU A 253 26.89 -0.32 9.33
N PHE A 254 27.78 0.26 10.13
CA PHE A 254 28.02 1.67 10.51
C PHE A 254 27.00 2.34 11.44
#